data_AF-A0A1H3JNU3-F1
#
_entry.id   AF-A0A1H3JNU3-F1
#
_cell.length_a   1.000
_cell.length_b   1.000
_cell.length_c   1.000
_cell.angle_alpha   90.00
_cell.angle_beta   90.00
_cell.angle_gamma   90.00
#
_symmetry.space_group_name_H-M   'P 1'
#
loop_
_entity.id
_entity.type
_entity.pdbx_description
1 polymer ?
#
loop_
_entity_poly.entity_id
_entity_poly.type
_entity_poly.pdbx_seq_one_letter_code
_entity_poly.pdbx_strand_id
1 'polypeptide(L)' 'MAGREELHDLRRRAHEARIEGASRMDERQLRQALQEVGRGVQPMTAKREAKGQQ' A
#
# COMPACT_ATOMS: atom_id res chain seq x y z
N MET A 1 -16.63 12.21 -7.21
CA MET A 1 -16.34 11.64 -5.88
C MET A 1 -15.48 10.37 -6.02
N ALA A 2 -14.30 10.44 -6.65
CA ALA A 2 -13.54 9.22 -7.02
C ALA A 2 -12.50 8.77 -5.97
N GLY A 3 -11.97 9.69 -5.15
CA GLY A 3 -10.82 9.38 -4.28
C GLY A 3 -11.09 8.48 -3.07
N ARG A 4 -12.35 8.30 -2.64
CA ARG A 4 -12.68 7.38 -1.52
C ARG A 4 -12.77 5.93 -1.97
N GLU A 5 -13.37 5.66 -3.13
CA GLU A 5 -13.44 4.30 -3.69
C GLU A 5 -12.03 3.78 -4.02
N GLU A 6 -11.17 4.62 -4.61
CA GLU A 6 -9.79 4.24 -4.93
C GLU A 6 -8.98 3.81 -3.69
N LEU A 7 -9.18 4.46 -2.53
CA LEU A 7 -8.48 4.07 -1.30
C LEU A 7 -8.92 2.68 -0.81
N HIS A 8 -10.21 2.36 -0.91
CA HIS A 8 -10.73 1.05 -0.52
C HIS A 8 -10.17 -0.06 -1.41
N ASP A 9 -10.08 0.18 -2.72
CA ASP A 9 -9.49 -0.78 -3.66
C ASP A 9 -7.99 -0.95 -3.45
N LEU A 10 -7.26 0.14 -3.21
CA LEU A 10 -5.83 0.09 -2.87
C LEU A 10 -5.57 -0.72 -1.60
N ARG A 11 -6.43 -0.58 -0.58
CA ARG A 11 -6.34 -1.38 0.65
C ARG A 11 -6.58 -2.86 0.40
N ARG A 12 -7.56 -3.20 -0.44
CA ARG A 12 -7.85 -4.58 -0.83
C ARG A 12 -6.66 -5.21 -1.56
N ARG A 13 -6.14 -4.52 -2.58
CA ARG A 13 -4.97 -4.96 -3.35
C ARG A 13 -3.74 -5.10 -2.47
N ALA A 14 -3.53 -4.19 -1.52
CA ALA A 14 -2.41 -4.27 -0.58
C ALA A 14 -2.55 -5.48 0.34
N HIS A 15 -3.77 -5.80 0.79
CA HIS A 15 -4.03 -7.01 1.57
C HIS A 15 -3.76 -8.30 0.78
N GLU A 16 -4.21 -8.37 -0.47
CA GLU A 16 -3.91 -9.48 -1.40
C GLU A 16 -2.40 -9.65 -1.64
N ALA A 17 -1.67 -8.53 -1.72
CA ALA A 17 -0.22 -8.48 -1.79
C ALA A 17 0.49 -8.82 -0.46
N ARG A 18 -0.23 -9.25 0.58
CA ARG A 18 0.26 -9.54 1.93
C ARG A 18 0.93 -8.35 2.63
N ILE A 19 0.54 -7.12 2.26
CA ILE A 19 0.97 -5.88 2.91
C ILE A 19 0.07 -5.64 4.14
N GLU A 20 0.48 -6.16 5.29
CA GLU A 20 -0.34 -6.04 6.51
C GLU A 20 -0.37 -4.60 7.04
N GLY A 21 -1.53 -4.15 7.52
CA GLY A 21 -1.70 -2.81 8.04
C GLY A 21 -1.98 -1.74 6.98
N ALA A 22 -2.36 -2.16 5.76
CA ALA A 22 -2.90 -1.31 4.70
C ALA A 22 -4.07 -0.42 5.16
N SER A 23 -4.84 -0.87 6.16
CA SER A 23 -5.94 -0.09 6.77
C SER A 23 -5.49 1.20 7.45
N ARG A 24 -4.21 1.30 7.86
CA ARG A 24 -3.60 2.48 8.49
C ARG A 24 -2.67 3.24 7.52
N MET A 25 -2.84 3.04 6.22
CA MET A 25 -2.07 3.71 5.18
C MET A 25 -3.01 4.57 4.33
N ASP A 26 -2.46 5.70 3.90
CA ASP A 26 -3.11 6.61 2.95
C ASP A 26 -2.86 6.18 1.51
N GLU A 27 -3.55 6.80 0.57
CA GLU A 27 -3.54 6.43 -0.85
C GLU A 27 -2.12 6.40 -1.43
N ARG A 28 -1.31 7.44 -1.13
CA ARG A 28 0.08 7.55 -1.60
C ARG A 28 0.94 6.41 -1.07
N GLN A 29 0.82 6.11 0.22
CA GLN A 29 1.58 5.04 0.87
C GLN A 29 1.19 3.66 0.31
N LEU A 30 -0.10 3.44 0.03
CA LEU A 30 -0.57 2.19 -0.56
C LEU A 30 -0.09 2.02 -2.00
N ARG A 31 -0.18 3.07 -2.83
CA ARG A 31 0.33 3.04 -4.20
C ARG A 31 1.82 2.72 -4.24
N GLN A 32 2.61 3.37 -3.36
CA GLN A 32 4.04 3.12 -3.28
C GLN A 32 4.35 1.70 -2.79
N ALA A 33 3.70 1.23 -1.72
CA ALA A 33 3.94 -0.12 -1.22
C ALA A 33 3.54 -1.20 -2.26
N LEU A 34 2.45 -0.99 -3.00
CA LEU A 34 2.06 -1.87 -4.10
C LEU A 34 3.08 -1.85 -5.24
N GLN A 35 3.65 -0.70 -5.56
CA GLN A 35 4.69 -0.57 -6.59
C GLN A 35 5.96 -1.34 -6.19
N GLU A 36 6.40 -1.21 -4.94
CA GLU A 36 7.57 -1.93 -4.41
C GLU A 36 7.33 -3.45 -4.40
N VAL A 37 6.16 -3.91 -3.96
CA VAL A 37 5.83 -5.35 -4.04
C VAL A 37 5.81 -5.85 -5.47
N GLY A 38 5.29 -5.04 -6.41
CA GLY A 38 5.33 -5.35 -7.85
C GLY A 38 6.76 -5.46 -8.42
N ARG A 39 7.74 -4.80 -7.79
CA ARG A 39 9.17 -4.92 -8.12
C ARG A 39 9.85 -6.14 -7.48
N GLY A 40 9.13 -6.91 -6.66
CA GLY A 40 9.66 -8.05 -5.92
C GLY A 40 10.17 -7.72 -4.52
N VAL A 41 9.93 -6.50 -4.02
CA VAL A 41 10.25 -6.13 -2.64
C VAL A 41 9.29 -6.85 -1.68
N GLN A 42 9.82 -7.29 -0.54
CA GLN A 42 8.98 -7.96 0.46
C GLN A 42 7.90 -7.00 0.98
N PRO A 43 6.64 -7.47 1.17
CA PRO A 43 5.52 -6.63 1.61
C PRO A 43 5.77 -5.83 2.89
N MET A 44 6.52 -6.39 3.84
CA MET A 44 6.92 -5.70 5.07
C MET A 44 7.93 -4.57 4.83
N THR A 45 8.87 -4.78 3.92
CA THR A 45 9.86 -3.77 3.52
C THR A 45 9.19 -2.65 2.73
N ALA A 46 8.38 -3.01 1.73
CA ALA A 46 7.59 -2.07 0.94
C ALA A 46 6.70 -1.17 1.81
N LYS A 47 6.06 -1.74 2.84
CA LYS A 47 5.30 -0.98 3.86
C LYS A 47 6.19 -0.03 4.64
N ARG A 48 7.35 -0.49 5.12
CA ARG A 48 8.29 0.33 5.90
C ARG A 48 8.80 1.50 5.06
N GLU A 49 9.14 1.28 3.81
CA GLU A 49 9.59 2.34 2.90
C GLU A 49 8.46 3.32 2.59
N ALA A 50 7.25 2.81 2.30
CA ALA A 50 6.09 3.67 2.08
C ALA A 50 5.68 4.50 3.32
N LYS A 51 5.89 3.97 4.54
CA LYS A 51 5.64 4.71 5.79
C LYS A 51 6.80 5.60 6.24
N GLY A 52 8.02 5.21 5.93
CA GLY A 52 9.25 5.91 6.32
C GLY A 52 9.53 7.16 5.50
N GLN A 53 8.79 7.40 4.41
CA GLN A 53 8.83 8.66 3.67
C GLN A 53 7.89 9.74 4.25
N GLN A 54 7.65 9.74 5.57
CA GLN A 54 7.02 10.86 6.29
C GLN A 54 8.07 11.76 6.92
#